data_AF-A0A060PZ49-F1
#
_entry.id   AF-A0A060PZ49-F1
#
_cell.length_a   1.000
_cell.length_b   1.000
_cell.length_c   1.000
_cell.angle_alpha   90.00
_cell.angle_beta   90.00
_cell.angle_gamma   90.00
#
_symmetry.space_group_name_H-M   'P 1'
#
loop_
_entity.id
_entity.type
_entity.pdbx_description
1 polymer ?
#
loop_
_entity_poly.entity_id
_entity_poly.type
_entity_poly.pdbx_seq_one_letter_code
_entity_poly.pdbx_strand_id
1 'polypeptide(L)'
;MEKIETTIFVDWENLHPDLEAIQETDERLKKPNFNFNNPEQLLALIRSFLEPEEELKRIYFYVSEPFTEAEPRIRGNKNEELEKYKEKNPKDYEERVNKSGIMQSFNHAIAQQNQVKLRVGRIKFKFVYKFEDKEVYNGLEAEILIPYLKLRQKQVDALLAHDITKLYCTKQGGCILLFSKDTDFVPVLEAAWEKGFEYSLLTFKKAPILSLQT
;
A
#
# COMPACT_ATOMS: atom_id res chain seq x y z
N MET A 1 -29.05 -6.47 -20.00
CA MET A 1 -27.94 -5.64 -20.51
C MET A 1 -26.66 -6.42 -20.27
N GLU A 2 -25.69 -6.33 -21.17
CA GLU A 2 -24.36 -6.90 -20.95
C GLU A 2 -23.69 -6.11 -19.81
N LYS A 3 -23.04 -6.79 -18.87
CA LYS A 3 -22.38 -6.13 -17.74
C LYS A 3 -21.10 -5.43 -18.20
N ILE A 4 -20.77 -4.31 -17.56
CA ILE A 4 -19.55 -3.55 -17.84
C ILE A 4 -18.38 -4.27 -17.15
N GLU A 5 -17.48 -4.85 -17.96
CA GLU A 5 -16.27 -5.47 -17.42
C GLU A 5 -15.39 -4.43 -16.69
N THR A 6 -15.13 -4.70 -15.41
CA THR A 6 -14.45 -3.76 -14.50
C THR A 6 -13.13 -4.34 -14.00
N THR A 7 -12.07 -3.54 -14.05
CA THR A 7 -10.75 -3.87 -13.49
C THR A 7 -10.42 -2.90 -12.36
N ILE A 8 -10.05 -3.46 -11.21
CA ILE A 8 -9.72 -2.67 -10.02
C ILE A 8 -8.19 -2.62 -9.87
N PHE A 9 -7.66 -1.44 -9.58
CA PHE A 9 -6.26 -1.20 -9.25
C PHE A 9 -6.18 -0.66 -7.82
N VAL A 10 -5.36 -1.27 -6.98
CA VAL A 10 -5.29 -0.95 -5.55
C VAL A 10 -3.87 -0.62 -5.15
N ASP A 11 -3.61 0.66 -4.85
CA ASP A 11 -2.35 1.12 -4.30
C ASP A 11 -2.38 0.99 -2.76
N TRP A 12 -1.82 -0.10 -2.25
CA TRP A 12 -1.97 -0.45 -0.84
C TRP A 12 -1.32 0.54 0.12
N GLU A 13 -0.13 1.06 -0.19
CA GLU A 13 0.55 2.02 0.69
C GLU A 13 -0.20 3.35 0.77
N ASN A 14 -0.87 3.74 -0.32
CA ASN A 14 -1.71 4.93 -0.33
C ASN A 14 -3.03 4.72 0.43
N LEU A 15 -3.56 3.50 0.36
CA LEU A 15 -4.85 3.11 0.92
C LEU A 15 -4.82 2.78 2.42
N HIS A 16 -3.76 2.11 2.88
CA HIS A 16 -3.64 1.58 4.24
C HIS A 16 -3.81 2.64 5.34
N PRO A 17 -3.19 3.84 5.26
CA PRO A 17 -3.37 4.86 6.29
C PRO A 17 -4.80 5.38 6.42
N ASP A 18 -5.57 5.40 5.33
CA ASP A 18 -6.99 5.76 5.39
C ASP A 18 -7.82 4.70 6.08
N LEU A 19 -7.53 3.43 5.81
CA LEU A 19 -8.20 2.32 6.49
C LEU A 19 -7.91 2.34 7.99
N GLU A 20 -6.68 2.62 8.39
CA GLU A 20 -6.31 2.79 9.80
C GLU A 20 -7.09 3.94 10.44
N ALA A 21 -7.10 5.12 9.82
CA ALA A 21 -7.82 6.29 10.34
C ALA A 21 -9.35 6.09 10.41
N ILE A 22 -9.92 5.41 9.41
CA ILE A 22 -11.35 5.09 9.40
C ILE A 22 -11.66 4.04 10.47
N GLN A 23 -10.79 3.05 10.68
CA GLN A 23 -10.99 2.04 11.71
C GLN A 23 -10.94 2.64 13.13
N GLU A 24 -10.22 3.74 13.35
CA GLU A 24 -10.25 4.46 14.62
C GLU A 24 -11.57 5.21 14.86
N THR A 25 -12.21 5.67 13.79
CA THR A 25 -13.34 6.61 13.85
C THR A 25 -14.71 5.98 13.58
N ASP A 26 -14.80 4.93 12.76
CA ASP A 26 -16.04 4.25 12.37
C ASP A 26 -16.22 2.96 13.17
N GLU A 27 -17.24 2.91 14.03
CA GLU A 27 -17.53 1.75 14.90
C GLU A 27 -17.81 0.45 14.14
N ARG A 28 -18.29 0.54 12.90
CA ARG A 28 -18.56 -0.64 12.07
C ARG A 28 -17.29 -1.27 11.54
N LEU A 29 -16.25 -0.46 11.36
CA LEU A 29 -14.94 -0.88 10.87
C LEU A 29 -13.94 -1.10 12.02
N LYS A 30 -14.31 -0.79 13.27
CA LYS A 30 -13.52 -1.14 14.47
C LYS A 30 -13.34 -2.64 14.60
N LYS A 31 -12.22 -3.06 15.21
CA LYS A 31 -12.03 -4.44 15.65
C LYS A 31 -13.05 -4.77 16.76
N PRO A 32 -13.67 -5.97 16.76
CA PRO A 32 -13.40 -7.12 15.89
C PRO A 32 -14.22 -7.15 14.58
N ASN A 33 -15.07 -6.15 14.32
CA ASN A 33 -16.05 -6.16 13.21
C ASN A 33 -15.40 -6.21 11.82
N PHE A 34 -14.25 -5.54 11.65
CA PHE A 34 -13.49 -5.55 10.40
C PHE A 34 -11.99 -5.62 10.65
N ASN A 35 -11.30 -6.42 9.84
CA ASN A 35 -9.86 -6.58 9.86
C ASN A 35 -9.31 -6.47 8.43
N PHE A 36 -8.71 -5.33 8.10
CA PHE A 36 -8.09 -5.12 6.79
C PHE A 36 -6.87 -6.04 6.53
N ASN A 37 -6.30 -6.67 7.56
CA ASN A 37 -5.29 -7.72 7.37
C ASN A 37 -5.89 -9.09 6.97
N ASN A 38 -7.23 -9.22 6.97
CA ASN A 38 -7.92 -10.37 6.38
C ASN A 38 -8.25 -10.06 4.91
N PRO A 39 -7.61 -10.76 3.94
CA PRO A 39 -7.86 -10.55 2.52
C PRO A 39 -9.31 -10.67 2.09
N GLU A 40 -10.08 -11.60 2.66
CA GLU A 40 -11.48 -11.81 2.26
C GLU A 40 -12.35 -10.61 2.63
N GLN A 41 -12.20 -10.12 3.86
CA GLN A 41 -12.93 -8.94 4.33
C GLN A 41 -12.53 -7.69 3.53
N LEU A 42 -11.23 -7.49 3.31
CA LEU A 42 -10.72 -6.37 2.53
C LEU A 42 -11.24 -6.40 1.08
N LEU A 43 -11.20 -7.55 0.43
CA LEU A 43 -11.69 -7.70 -0.93
C LEU A 43 -13.21 -7.55 -1.02
N ALA A 44 -13.97 -7.98 0.00
CA ALA A 44 -15.41 -7.72 0.08
C ALA A 44 -15.70 -6.21 0.14
N LEU A 45 -14.94 -5.46 0.95
CA LEU A 45 -15.03 -4.00 1.01
C LEU A 45 -14.65 -3.35 -0.33
N ILE A 46 -13.57 -3.79 -0.99
CA ILE A 46 -13.18 -3.25 -2.30
C ILE A 46 -14.25 -3.52 -3.36
N ARG A 47 -14.84 -4.72 -3.35
CA ARG A 47 -15.91 -5.12 -4.29
C ARG A 47 -17.22 -4.37 -4.06
N SER A 48 -17.46 -3.81 -2.88
CA SER A 48 -18.69 -3.07 -2.61
C SER A 48 -18.78 -1.72 -3.32
N PHE A 49 -17.70 -1.29 -3.96
CA PHE A 49 -17.68 -0.11 -4.81
C PHE A 49 -18.13 -0.40 -6.25
N LEU A 50 -18.34 -1.67 -6.60
CA LEU A 50 -18.86 -2.05 -7.91
C LEU A 50 -20.35 -1.67 -8.00
N GLU A 51 -20.72 -1.06 -9.11
CA GLU A 51 -22.12 -0.79 -9.44
C GLU A 51 -22.84 -2.08 -9.89
N PRO A 52 -24.18 -2.17 -9.76
CA PRO A 52 -24.93 -3.37 -10.17
C PRO A 52 -24.70 -3.81 -11.64
N GLU A 53 -24.44 -2.84 -12.50
CA GLU A 53 -24.17 -2.99 -13.93
C GLU A 53 -22.73 -3.48 -14.21
N GLU A 54 -21.84 -3.43 -13.22
CA GLU A 54 -20.43 -3.81 -13.35
C GLU A 54 -20.19 -5.30 -13.05
N GLU A 55 -19.20 -5.88 -13.72
CA GLU A 55 -18.69 -7.22 -13.45
C GLU A 55 -17.17 -7.20 -13.24
N LEU A 56 -16.72 -7.67 -12.06
CA LEU A 56 -15.31 -7.72 -11.74
C LEU A 56 -14.56 -8.75 -12.59
N LYS A 57 -13.60 -8.28 -13.39
CA LYS A 57 -12.68 -9.14 -14.14
C LYS A 57 -11.44 -9.53 -13.33
N ARG A 58 -10.77 -8.52 -12.76
CA ARG A 58 -9.48 -8.67 -12.10
C ARG A 58 -9.24 -7.53 -11.11
N ILE A 59 -8.55 -7.84 -10.01
CA ILE A 59 -8.00 -6.87 -9.08
C ILE A 59 -6.47 -6.92 -9.21
N TYR A 60 -5.85 -5.81 -9.57
CA TYR A 60 -4.41 -5.62 -9.47
C TYR A 60 -4.11 -4.97 -8.13
N PHE A 61 -3.35 -5.69 -7.29
CA PHE A 61 -3.07 -5.25 -5.93
C PHE A 61 -1.59 -4.93 -5.80
N TYR A 62 -1.25 -3.69 -5.50
CA TYR A 62 0.13 -3.19 -5.46
C TYR A 62 0.59 -3.03 -4.03
N VAL A 63 1.65 -3.75 -3.65
CA VAL A 63 2.22 -3.77 -2.29
C VAL A 63 3.71 -3.52 -2.33
N SER A 64 4.30 -3.16 -1.19
CA SER A 64 5.76 -3.15 -1.04
C SER A 64 6.31 -4.54 -0.70
N GLU A 65 7.55 -4.82 -1.12
CA GLU A 65 8.32 -5.94 -0.56
C GLU A 65 8.50 -5.73 0.96
N PRO A 66 8.39 -6.78 1.80
CA PRO A 66 8.70 -6.67 3.22
C PRO A 66 10.16 -6.28 3.46
N PHE A 67 10.47 -5.60 4.58
CA PHE A 67 11.86 -5.37 4.97
C PHE A 67 12.54 -6.71 5.30
N THR A 68 13.74 -6.92 4.77
CA THR A 68 14.62 -8.05 5.06
C THR A 68 16.06 -7.59 5.19
N GLU A 69 16.78 -8.17 6.16
CA GLU A 69 18.20 -7.88 6.37
C GLU A 69 19.08 -8.49 5.30
N ALA A 70 18.63 -9.61 4.73
CA ALA A 70 19.34 -10.32 3.67
C ALA A 70 19.27 -9.59 2.31
N GLU A 71 18.71 -8.36 2.27
CA GLU A 71 18.57 -7.58 1.06
C GLU A 71 19.96 -7.26 0.46
N PRO A 72 20.23 -7.63 -0.82
CA PRO A 72 21.51 -7.35 -1.48
C PRO A 72 21.96 -5.89 -1.48
N ARG A 73 21.05 -4.94 -1.22
CA ARG A 73 21.31 -3.49 -1.13
C ARG A 73 21.93 -3.08 0.20
N ILE A 74 21.89 -3.95 1.21
CA ILE A 74 22.52 -3.80 2.53
C ILE A 74 23.82 -4.62 2.51
N ARG A 75 24.86 -4.07 1.89
CA ARG A 75 26.20 -4.68 1.81
C ARG A 75 27.28 -3.66 2.12
N GLY A 76 28.46 -4.15 2.55
CA GLY A 76 29.60 -3.31 2.92
C GLY A 76 29.26 -2.36 4.07
N ASN A 77 29.62 -1.08 3.94
CA ASN A 77 29.41 -0.05 4.97
C ASN A 77 27.95 0.07 5.44
N LYS A 78 26.97 -0.27 4.58
CA LYS A 78 25.55 -0.24 4.98
C LYS A 78 25.17 -1.31 5.98
N ASN A 79 25.92 -2.42 6.03
CA ASN A 79 25.71 -3.45 7.04
C ASN A 79 26.13 -2.92 8.42
N GLU A 80 27.28 -2.24 8.49
CA GLU A 80 27.72 -1.56 9.72
C GLU A 80 26.73 -0.47 10.15
N GLU A 81 26.16 0.29 9.20
CA GLU A 81 25.12 1.26 9.50
C GLU A 81 23.84 0.61 10.03
N LEU A 82 23.46 -0.57 9.51
CA LEU A 82 22.32 -1.34 10.01
C LEU A 82 22.56 -1.80 11.44
N GLU A 83 23.73 -2.34 11.75
CA GLU A 83 24.08 -2.77 13.12
C GLU A 83 24.09 -1.58 14.10
N LYS A 84 24.67 -0.45 13.72
CA LYS A 84 24.61 0.79 14.52
C LYS A 84 23.17 1.26 14.73
N TYR A 85 22.32 1.13 13.71
CA TYR A 85 20.91 1.47 13.82
C TYR A 85 20.16 0.55 14.77
N LYS A 86 20.39 -0.77 14.71
CA LYS A 86 19.80 -1.76 15.64
C LYS A 86 20.18 -1.46 17.09
N GLU A 87 21.46 -1.19 17.34
CA GLU A 87 21.98 -0.90 18.68
C GLU A 87 21.37 0.39 19.25
N LYS A 88 21.30 1.46 18.44
CA LYS A 88 20.80 2.77 18.87
C LYS A 88 19.27 2.88 18.86
N ASN A 89 18.56 2.08 18.07
CA ASN A 89 17.11 2.16 17.90
C ASN A 89 16.44 0.76 17.95
N PRO A 90 16.64 -0.03 19.03
CA PRO A 90 16.18 -1.42 19.07
C PRO A 90 14.66 -1.54 18.94
N LYS A 91 13.90 -0.60 19.52
CA LYS A 91 12.42 -0.59 19.42
C LYS A 91 11.92 -0.30 18.00
N ASP A 92 12.46 0.73 17.33
CA ASP A 92 12.09 1.06 15.94
C ASP A 92 12.45 -0.09 14.99
N TYR A 93 13.60 -0.75 15.23
CA TYR A 93 13.98 -1.96 14.49
C TYR A 93 13.00 -3.12 14.72
N GLU A 94 12.65 -3.44 15.97
CA GLU A 94 11.70 -4.51 16.30
C GLU A 94 10.33 -4.26 15.68
N GLU A 95 9.81 -3.03 15.76
CA GLU A 95 8.55 -2.65 15.11
C GLU A 95 8.59 -2.85 13.59
N ARG A 96 9.72 -2.53 12.94
CA ARG A 96 9.89 -2.74 11.49
C ARG A 96 9.90 -4.22 11.12
N VAL A 97 10.58 -5.06 11.91
CA VAL A 97 10.59 -6.51 11.70
C VAL A 97 9.18 -7.08 11.86
N ASN A 98 8.46 -6.67 12.92
CA ASN A 98 7.08 -7.09 13.16
C ASN A 98 6.14 -6.67 12.03
N LYS A 99 6.19 -5.39 11.60
CA LYS A 99 5.41 -4.90 10.45
C LYS A 99 5.72 -5.68 9.18
N SER A 100 6.97 -6.05 8.97
CA SER A 100 7.39 -6.82 7.79
C SER A 100 6.89 -8.25 7.82
N GLY A 101 6.86 -8.90 8.99
CA GLY A 101 6.22 -10.19 9.17
C GLY A 101 4.73 -10.14 8.81
N ILE A 102 4.01 -9.13 9.30
CA ILE A 102 2.59 -8.91 8.97
C ILE A 102 2.41 -8.69 7.46
N MET A 103 3.22 -7.82 6.85
CA MET A 103 3.19 -7.57 5.40
C MET A 103 3.47 -8.85 4.60
N GLN A 104 4.42 -9.68 5.03
CA GLN A 104 4.74 -10.93 4.35
C GLN A 104 3.56 -11.91 4.39
N SER A 105 2.96 -12.10 5.56
CA SER A 105 1.78 -12.94 5.72
C SER A 105 0.60 -12.41 4.91
N PHE A 106 0.35 -11.10 4.94
CA PHE A 106 -0.71 -10.47 4.16
C PHE A 106 -0.47 -10.62 2.65
N ASN A 107 0.73 -10.30 2.16
CA ASN A 107 1.10 -10.44 0.74
C ASN A 107 0.94 -11.88 0.26
N HIS A 108 1.33 -12.86 1.08
CA HIS A 108 1.09 -14.27 0.76
C HIS A 108 -0.41 -14.57 0.67
N ALA A 109 -1.20 -14.16 1.66
CA ALA A 109 -2.62 -14.47 1.74
C ALA A 109 -3.45 -13.77 0.64
N ILE A 110 -3.18 -12.50 0.32
CA ILE A 110 -3.86 -11.75 -0.74
C ILE A 110 -3.53 -12.30 -2.14
N ALA A 111 -2.31 -12.81 -2.35
CA ALA A 111 -1.90 -13.40 -3.62
C ALA A 111 -2.62 -14.72 -3.94
N GLN A 112 -3.11 -15.44 -2.92
CA GLN A 112 -3.89 -16.66 -3.09
C GLN A 112 -5.37 -16.39 -3.42
N GLN A 113 -5.82 -15.13 -3.31
CA GLN A 113 -7.23 -14.80 -3.54
C GLN A 113 -7.57 -14.86 -5.03
N ASN A 114 -8.75 -15.42 -5.32
CA ASN A 114 -9.25 -15.50 -6.67
C ASN A 114 -9.41 -14.10 -7.28
N GLN A 115 -9.11 -14.00 -8.58
CA GLN A 115 -9.15 -12.76 -9.36
C GLN A 115 -8.16 -11.66 -8.91
N VAL A 116 -7.32 -11.92 -7.92
CA VAL A 116 -6.24 -10.99 -7.53
C VAL A 116 -4.98 -11.29 -8.33
N LYS A 117 -4.30 -10.22 -8.74
CA LYS A 117 -2.94 -10.25 -9.27
C LYS A 117 -2.06 -9.35 -8.41
N LEU A 118 -1.23 -9.95 -7.57
CA LEU A 118 -0.32 -9.20 -6.72
C LEU A 118 0.84 -8.62 -7.55
N ARG A 119 1.16 -7.35 -7.30
CA ARG A 119 2.30 -6.60 -7.83
C ARG A 119 3.13 -6.12 -6.66
N VAL A 120 4.40 -6.51 -6.62
CA VAL A 120 5.28 -6.16 -5.50
C VAL A 120 6.29 -5.12 -5.97
N GLY A 121 6.21 -3.93 -5.40
CA GLY A 121 7.19 -2.87 -5.56
C GLY A 121 8.41 -3.09 -4.67
N ARG A 122 9.53 -2.49 -5.06
CA ARG A 122 10.80 -2.61 -4.32
C ARG A 122 10.89 -1.56 -3.22
N ILE A 123 11.63 -1.85 -2.16
CA ILE A 123 11.98 -0.91 -1.10
C ILE A 123 13.43 -0.45 -1.26
N LYS A 124 13.64 0.86 -1.25
CA LYS A 124 14.97 1.46 -1.13
C LYS A 124 15.23 1.87 0.32
N PHE A 125 16.38 1.44 0.82
CA PHE A 125 16.87 1.73 2.16
C PHE A 125 17.76 2.96 2.11
N LYS A 126 17.52 3.91 3.03
CA LYS A 126 18.38 5.06 3.23
C LYS A 126 18.56 5.30 4.73
N PHE A 127 19.79 5.23 5.21
CA PHE A 127 20.14 5.75 6.52
C PHE A 127 20.18 7.29 6.44
N VAL A 128 19.46 7.91 7.36
CA VAL A 128 19.45 9.36 7.57
C VAL A 128 19.84 9.58 9.00
N TYR A 129 20.77 10.50 9.22
CA TYR A 129 21.20 10.83 10.55
C TYR A 129 20.33 11.95 11.11
N LYS A 130 19.79 11.74 12.31
CA LYS A 130 19.05 12.75 13.07
C LYS A 130 19.85 13.10 14.30
N PHE A 131 19.80 14.37 14.67
CA PHE A 131 20.28 14.84 15.96
C PHE A 131 19.19 14.58 16.99
N GLU A 132 19.56 13.92 18.08
CA GLU A 132 18.77 13.92 19.31
C GLU A 132 19.51 14.75 20.35
N ASP A 133 18.82 15.77 20.86
CA ASP A 133 19.29 16.56 21.97
C ASP A 133 19.13 15.73 23.25
N LYS A 134 20.23 15.53 23.97
CA LYS A 134 20.16 15.01 25.34
C LYS A 134 20.30 16.17 26.31
N GLU A 135 19.28 16.35 27.15
CA GLU A 135 19.43 17.16 28.36
C GLU A 135 20.45 16.50 29.28
N VAL A 136 21.61 17.14 29.45
CA VAL A 136 22.61 16.74 30.43
C VAL A 136 22.56 17.76 31.56
N TYR A 137 22.32 17.30 32.80
CA TYR A 137 22.47 18.13 34.00
C TYR A 137 23.90 18.68 34.03
N ASN A 138 24.02 20.02 33.92
CA ASN A 138 25.24 20.87 33.79
C ASN A 138 25.39 21.64 32.46
N GLY A 139 24.38 21.71 31.59
CA GLY A 139 24.30 22.75 30.56
C GLY A 139 25.14 22.54 29.29
N LEU A 140 25.59 21.31 29.05
CA LEU A 140 26.16 20.89 27.76
C LEU A 140 25.17 19.94 27.08
N GLU A 141 24.40 20.44 26.13
CA GLU A 141 23.61 19.61 25.22
C GLU A 141 24.58 18.82 24.34
N ALA A 142 24.53 17.49 24.43
CA ALA A 142 25.28 16.62 23.54
C ALA A 142 24.37 16.22 22.37
N GLU A 143 24.65 16.77 21.19
CA GLU A 143 24.01 16.35 19.94
C GLU A 143 24.50 14.93 19.57
N ILE A 144 23.65 13.92 19.76
CA ILE A 144 23.99 12.56 19.32
C ILE A 144 23.46 12.36 17.91
N LEU A 145 24.37 12.03 17.00
CA LEU A 145 24.02 11.58 15.67
C LEU A 145 23.49 10.13 15.74
N ILE A 146 22.17 9.97 15.59
CA ILE A 146 21.50 8.69 15.59
C ILE A 146 21.12 8.33 14.15
N PRO A 147 21.60 7.19 13.63
CA PRO A 147 21.16 6.69 12.33
C PRO A 147 19.68 6.32 12.43
N TYR A 148 18.89 6.75 11.46
CA TYR A 148 17.47 6.44 11.30
C TYR A 148 17.25 5.79 9.93
N LEU A 149 16.56 4.65 9.90
CA LEU A 149 16.32 3.92 8.67
C LEU A 149 15.05 4.43 7.96
N LYS A 150 15.22 5.09 6.81
CA LYS A 150 14.12 5.47 5.93
C LYS A 150 13.93 4.42 4.83
N LEU A 151 12.76 3.79 4.82
CA LEU A 151 12.29 2.94 3.73
C LEU A 151 11.53 3.80 2.72
N ARG A 152 11.76 3.58 1.42
CA ARG A 152 11.00 4.23 0.35
C ARG A 152 10.53 3.19 -0.65
N GLN A 153 9.23 3.11 -0.85
CA GLN A 153 8.67 2.32 -1.95
C GLN A 153 9.13 2.88 -3.30
N LYS A 154 9.37 1.96 -4.23
CA LYS A 154 9.75 2.22 -5.60
C LYS A 154 9.02 1.26 -6.54
N GLN A 155 8.85 1.71 -7.77
CA GLN A 155 8.28 0.96 -8.89
C GLN A 155 6.77 0.72 -8.83
N VAL A 156 6.07 0.94 -7.71
CA VAL A 156 4.60 0.76 -7.68
C VAL A 156 3.90 1.65 -8.68
N ASP A 157 4.17 2.96 -8.68
CA ASP A 157 3.52 3.91 -9.60
C ASP A 157 3.78 3.53 -11.06
N ALA A 158 5.02 3.15 -11.36
CA ALA A 158 5.40 2.69 -12.70
C ALA A 158 4.72 1.37 -13.10
N LEU A 159 4.62 0.41 -12.18
CA LEU A 159 3.93 -0.86 -12.43
C LEU A 159 2.43 -0.66 -12.62
N LEU A 160 1.83 0.23 -11.83
CA LEU A 160 0.41 0.57 -11.89
C LEU A 160 0.08 1.27 -13.20
N ALA A 161 0.81 2.34 -13.54
CA ALA A 161 0.67 3.02 -14.82
C ALA A 161 0.91 2.08 -16.01
N HIS A 162 1.89 1.18 -15.92
CA HIS A 162 2.15 0.18 -16.95
C HIS A 162 1.00 -0.81 -17.13
N ASP A 163 0.44 -1.36 -16.06
CA ASP A 163 -0.66 -2.31 -16.15
C ASP A 163 -1.96 -1.63 -16.64
N ILE A 164 -2.25 -0.38 -16.24
CA ILE A 164 -3.36 0.41 -16.80
C ILE A 164 -3.13 0.64 -18.31
N THR A 165 -1.92 1.06 -18.68
CA THR A 165 -1.55 1.26 -20.09
C THR A 165 -1.74 -0.01 -20.90
N LYS A 166 -1.27 -1.13 -20.36
CA LYS A 166 -1.43 -2.44 -20.99
C LYS A 166 -2.91 -2.80 -21.15
N LEU A 167 -3.76 -2.51 -20.16
CA LEU A 167 -5.20 -2.79 -20.22
C LEU A 167 -5.84 -2.07 -21.41
N TYR A 168 -5.74 -0.73 -21.49
CA TYR A 168 -6.41 0.02 -22.55
C TYR A 168 -5.73 -0.10 -23.93
N CYS A 169 -4.46 -0.54 -23.99
CA CYS A 169 -3.81 -0.84 -25.26
C CYS A 169 -4.24 -2.19 -25.86
N THR A 170 -4.73 -3.11 -25.04
CA THR A 170 -5.06 -4.49 -25.46
C THR A 170 -6.54 -4.76 -25.55
N LYS A 171 -7.38 -3.88 -25.01
CA LYS A 171 -8.84 -3.98 -25.03
C LYS A 171 -9.44 -2.59 -25.25
N GLN A 172 -10.61 -2.54 -25.88
CA GLN A 172 -11.44 -1.34 -25.97
C GLN A 172 -12.62 -1.43 -24.98
N GLY A 173 -12.84 -0.37 -24.21
CA GLY A 173 -13.97 -0.27 -23.29
C GLY A 173 -13.93 -1.13 -22.01
N GLY A 174 -14.74 -0.71 -21.04
CA GLY A 174 -14.82 -1.27 -19.69
C GLY A 174 -14.72 -0.19 -18.62
N CYS A 175 -14.69 -0.58 -17.35
CA CYS A 175 -14.51 0.35 -16.24
C CYS A 175 -13.17 0.09 -15.51
N ILE A 176 -12.53 1.17 -15.05
CA ILE A 176 -11.33 1.17 -14.22
C ILE A 176 -11.66 1.81 -12.87
N LEU A 177 -11.57 1.03 -11.79
CA LEU A 177 -11.64 1.56 -10.44
C LEU A 177 -10.22 1.65 -9.86
N LEU A 178 -9.74 2.86 -9.59
CA LEU A 178 -8.42 3.08 -9.00
C LEU A 178 -8.56 3.53 -7.55
N PHE A 179 -8.12 2.68 -6.61
CA PHE A 179 -7.98 3.02 -5.20
C PHE A 179 -6.59 3.63 -4.96
N SER A 180 -6.52 4.94 -5.13
CA SER A 180 -5.35 5.77 -4.79
C SER A 180 -5.79 7.23 -4.66
N LYS A 181 -5.07 8.01 -3.85
CA LYS A 181 -5.18 9.46 -3.78
C LYS A 181 -4.23 10.16 -4.73
N ASP A 182 -3.32 9.41 -5.35
CA ASP A 182 -2.28 10.00 -6.17
C ASP A 182 -2.87 10.50 -7.49
N THR A 183 -2.82 11.82 -7.68
CA THR A 183 -3.31 12.48 -8.89
C THR A 183 -2.37 12.30 -10.07
N ASP A 184 -1.16 11.81 -9.86
CA ASP A 184 -0.20 11.55 -10.93
C ASP A 184 -0.68 10.44 -11.89
N PHE A 185 -1.71 9.69 -11.51
CA PHE A 185 -2.38 8.72 -12.39
C PHE A 185 -3.48 9.31 -13.29
N VAL A 186 -3.88 10.57 -13.10
CA VAL A 186 -4.92 11.19 -13.95
C VAL A 186 -4.57 11.13 -15.44
N PRO A 187 -3.34 11.44 -15.90
CA PRO A 187 -3.01 11.39 -17.32
C PRO A 187 -3.17 9.99 -17.94
N VAL A 188 -2.84 8.92 -17.18
CA VAL A 188 -2.99 7.55 -17.70
C VAL A 188 -4.45 7.10 -17.73
N LEU A 189 -5.29 7.62 -16.83
CA LEU A 189 -6.74 7.39 -16.83
C LEU A 189 -7.44 8.17 -17.94
N GLU A 190 -7.04 9.42 -18.22
CA GLU A 190 -7.53 10.19 -19.36
C GLU A 190 -7.21 9.48 -20.69
N ALA A 191 -5.99 8.95 -20.84
CA ALA A 191 -5.63 8.13 -22.00
C ALA A 191 -6.49 6.86 -22.11
N ALA A 192 -6.87 6.23 -21.00
CA ALA A 192 -7.79 5.10 -21.00
C ALA A 192 -9.22 5.53 -21.43
N TRP A 193 -9.67 6.69 -20.96
CA TRP A 193 -10.97 7.25 -21.31
C TRP A 193 -11.11 7.57 -22.80
N GLU A 194 -10.05 8.09 -23.43
CA GLU A 194 -9.99 8.25 -24.89
C GLU A 194 -10.12 6.92 -25.66
N LYS A 195 -9.85 5.78 -25.00
CA LYS A 195 -10.06 4.42 -25.53
C LYS A 195 -11.40 3.81 -25.14
N GLY A 196 -12.32 4.61 -24.59
CA GLY A 196 -13.68 4.23 -24.25
C GLY A 196 -13.84 3.57 -22.88
N PHE A 197 -12.85 3.69 -21.98
CA PHE A 197 -12.99 3.23 -20.61
C PHE A 197 -13.69 4.29 -19.75
N GLU A 198 -14.58 3.86 -18.87
CA GLU A 198 -14.99 4.65 -17.73
C GLU A 198 -13.97 4.50 -16.61
N TYR A 199 -13.81 5.51 -15.76
CA TYR A 199 -12.90 5.40 -14.62
C TYR A 199 -13.41 6.15 -13.39
N SER A 200 -13.06 5.63 -12.21
CA SER A 200 -13.27 6.28 -10.92
C SER A 200 -12.01 6.26 -10.08
N LEU A 201 -11.65 7.42 -9.53
CA LEU A 201 -10.61 7.55 -8.51
C LEU A 201 -11.26 7.48 -7.12
N LEU A 202 -10.96 6.41 -6.39
CA LEU A 202 -11.64 6.05 -5.16
C LEU A 202 -10.73 6.23 -3.93
N THR A 203 -11.36 6.69 -2.85
CA THR A 203 -10.79 6.74 -1.50
C THR A 203 -11.86 6.28 -0.52
N PHE A 204 -11.49 5.64 0.59
CA PHE A 204 -12.47 5.13 1.56
C PHE A 204 -13.22 6.22 2.33
N LYS A 205 -12.82 7.49 2.24
CA LYS A 205 -13.65 8.61 2.71
C LYS A 205 -15.02 8.68 2.03
N LYS A 206 -15.15 8.10 0.83
CA LYS A 206 -16.40 8.01 0.06
C LYS A 206 -16.99 6.60 0.04
N ALA A 207 -16.57 5.71 0.93
CA ALA A 207 -17.04 4.33 0.89
C ALA A 207 -18.58 4.26 1.01
N PRO A 208 -19.26 3.51 0.13
CA PRO A 208 -20.62 3.11 0.42
C PRO A 208 -20.54 2.28 1.69
N ILE A 209 -21.13 2.82 2.74
CA ILE A 209 -21.26 2.17 4.02
C ILE A 209 -22.06 0.89 3.77
N LEU A 210 -21.36 -0.24 3.64
CA LEU A 210 -21.99 -1.54 3.56
C LEU A 210 -22.80 -1.74 4.84
N SER A 211 -24.11 -1.94 4.67
CA SER A 211 -24.87 -2.79 5.58
C SER A 211 -24.25 -4.19 5.50
N LEU A 212 -23.26 -4.47 6.36
CA LEU A 212 -22.80 -5.82 6.66
C LEU A 212 -23.98 -6.56 7.32
N GLN A 213 -24.90 -7.05 6.50
CA GLN A 213 -25.86 -8.06 6.92
C GLN A 213 -25.24 -9.44 6.66
N THR A 214 -25.08 -10.13 7.78
CA THR A 214 -24.72 -11.54 7.99
C THR A 214 -25.41 -12.51 7.06
#